data_AF-A0A852V954-F1
#
_entry.id   AF-A0A852V954-F1
#
_cell.length_a   1.000
_cell.length_b   1.000
_cell.length_c   1.000
_cell.angle_alpha   90.00
_cell.angle_beta   90.00
_cell.angle_gamma   90.00
#
_symmetry.space_group_name_H-M   'P 1'
#
loop_
_entity.id
_entity.type
_entity.pdbx_description
1 polymer ?
#
loop_
_entity_poly.entity_id
_entity_poly.type
_entity_poly.pdbx_seq_one_letter_code
_entity_poly.pdbx_strand_id
1 'polypeptide(L)'
;MKLLNANGRGHWRARHQVTKTLRETACWLTRAAKIPPLEFAEMTAVYEPPDQRRRDPANLYPSWKAVVDGVVDAGVLPDDDAKHLDGPHMKLGEVHPGGRLVLYIHERPATPAPAPRRARPGFTLTKKPIPHGGPARAR
;
A
#
# COMPACT_ATOMS: atom_id res chain seq x y z
N MET A 1 10.82 -10.58 12.47
CA MET A 1 11.08 -9.58 11.39
C MET A 1 10.63 -8.20 11.87
N LYS A 2 11.45 -7.16 11.69
CA LYS A 2 11.09 -5.79 12.11
C LYS A 2 10.43 -5.08 10.93
N LEU A 3 9.27 -4.46 11.16
CA LEU A 3 8.52 -3.71 10.14
C LEU A 3 8.60 -2.21 10.38
N LEU A 4 8.46 -1.43 9.31
CA LEU A 4 8.30 0.02 9.36
C LEU A 4 6.84 0.37 9.60
N ASN A 5 6.62 1.27 10.55
CA ASN A 5 5.33 1.90 10.80
C ASN A 5 5.42 3.38 10.41
N ALA A 6 4.46 3.88 9.63
CA ALA A 6 4.39 5.28 9.20
C ALA A 6 4.43 6.26 10.39
N ASN A 7 3.78 5.92 11.50
CA ASN A 7 3.75 6.72 12.73
C ASN A 7 4.93 6.46 13.68
N GLY A 8 5.91 5.66 13.27
CA GLY A 8 7.07 5.31 14.09
C GLY A 8 8.06 6.47 14.22
N ARG A 9 8.31 6.93 15.45
CA ARG A 9 9.34 7.94 15.79
C ARG A 9 10.76 7.36 15.85
N GLY A 10 11.12 6.49 14.92
CA GLY A 10 12.43 5.83 14.86
C GLY A 10 13.50 6.69 14.18
N HIS A 11 14.77 6.53 14.61
CA HIS A 11 15.92 7.18 14.00
C HIS A 11 16.06 6.80 12.51
N TRP A 12 16.36 7.77 11.64
CA TRP A 12 16.40 7.60 10.18
C TRP A 12 17.27 6.42 9.73
N ARG A 13 18.43 6.23 10.38
CA ARG A 13 19.38 5.15 10.07
C ARG A 13 18.78 3.76 10.33
N ALA A 14 18.03 3.61 11.41
CA ALA A 14 17.35 2.35 11.73
C ALA A 14 16.21 2.08 10.74
N ARG A 15 15.49 3.12 10.29
CA ARG A 15 14.46 2.98 9.25
C ARG A 15 15.08 2.52 7.94
N HIS A 16 16.17 3.16 7.52
CA HIS A 16 16.90 2.81 6.31
C HIS A 16 17.40 1.37 6.32
N GLN A 17 17.94 0.88 7.44
CA GLN A 17 18.36 -0.52 7.58
C GLN A 17 17.19 -1.50 7.39
N VAL A 18 16.02 -1.19 7.99
CA VAL A 18 14.83 -2.03 7.83
C VAL A 18 14.34 -2.00 6.38
N THR A 19 14.23 -0.82 5.75
CA THR A 19 13.87 -0.68 4.32
C THR A 19 14.78 -1.54 3.44
N LYS A 20 16.10 -1.41 3.62
CA LYS A 20 17.09 -2.18 2.85
C LYS A 20 16.88 -3.68 3.00
N THR A 21 16.73 -4.15 4.25
CA THR A 21 16.51 -5.58 4.53
C THR A 21 15.24 -6.10 3.85
N LEU A 22 14.14 -5.34 3.92
CA LEU A 22 12.87 -5.71 3.29
C LEU A 22 13.00 -5.80 1.77
N ARG A 23 13.63 -4.79 1.15
CA ARG A 23 13.84 -4.70 -0.30
C ARG A 23 14.71 -5.84 -0.82
N GLU A 24 15.85 -6.09 -0.17
CA GLU A 24 16.74 -7.20 -0.51
C GLU A 24 16.01 -8.55 -0.37
N THR A 25 15.33 -8.78 0.76
CA THR A 25 14.60 -10.04 0.99
C THR A 25 13.52 -10.26 -0.07
N ALA A 26 12.75 -9.23 -0.41
CA ALA A 26 11.74 -9.31 -1.46
C ALA A 26 12.35 -9.63 -2.82
N CYS A 27 13.46 -8.97 -3.19
CA CYS A 27 14.18 -9.24 -4.43
C CYS A 27 14.63 -10.71 -4.52
N TRP A 28 15.25 -11.23 -3.45
CA TRP A 28 15.71 -12.62 -3.39
C TRP A 28 14.56 -13.62 -3.49
N LEU A 29 13.49 -13.43 -2.72
CA LEU A 29 12.32 -14.33 -2.75
C LEU A 29 11.63 -14.32 -4.12
N THR A 30 11.54 -13.16 -4.75
CA THR A 30 10.93 -13.00 -6.08
C THR A 30 11.74 -13.73 -7.15
N ARG A 31 13.07 -13.57 -7.14
CA ARG A 31 13.97 -14.31 -8.04
C ARG A 31 13.89 -15.82 -7.81
N ALA A 32 13.84 -16.24 -6.54
CA ALA A 32 13.72 -17.66 -6.18
C ALA A 32 12.38 -18.25 -6.66
N ALA A 33 11.31 -17.46 -6.68
CA ALA A 33 10.01 -17.85 -7.21
C ALA A 33 9.98 -17.95 -8.76
N LYS A 34 11.05 -17.52 -9.46
CA LYS A 34 11.18 -17.58 -10.92
C LYS A 34 9.99 -16.98 -11.68
N ILE A 35 9.46 -15.87 -11.16
CA ILE A 35 8.37 -15.14 -11.80
C ILE A 35 8.90 -14.53 -13.09
N PRO A 36 8.25 -14.74 -14.26
CA PRO A 36 8.67 -14.12 -15.50
C PRO A 36 8.46 -12.59 -15.45
N PRO A 37 9.17 -11.82 -16.29
CA PRO A 37 8.86 -10.40 -16.47
C PRO A 37 7.41 -10.22 -16.95
N LEU A 38 6.70 -9.29 -16.31
CA LEU A 38 5.31 -8.94 -16.59
C LEU A 38 5.27 -7.50 -17.11
N GLU A 39 4.40 -7.24 -18.09
CA GLU A 39 4.15 -5.87 -18.56
C GLU A 39 3.27 -5.09 -17.59
N PHE A 40 2.26 -5.76 -17.04
CA PHE A 40 1.33 -5.19 -16.07
C PHE A 40 0.93 -6.25 -15.04
N ALA A 41 0.92 -5.88 -13.76
CA ALA A 41 0.51 -6.78 -12.69
C ALA A 41 -0.43 -6.10 -11.69
N GLU A 42 -1.29 -6.90 -11.08
CA GLU A 42 -2.05 -6.54 -9.90
C GLU A 42 -1.36 -7.17 -8.67
N MET A 43 -1.08 -6.35 -7.64
CA MET A 43 -0.49 -6.83 -6.40
C MET A 43 -1.45 -6.70 -5.22
N THR A 44 -1.59 -7.79 -4.47
CA THR A 44 -2.26 -7.80 -3.17
C THR A 44 -1.25 -8.05 -2.05
N ALA A 45 -1.18 -7.12 -1.10
CA ALA A 45 -0.28 -7.14 0.03
C ALA A 45 -1.04 -7.53 1.31
N VAL A 46 -0.84 -8.75 1.80
CA VAL A 46 -1.53 -9.27 2.98
C VAL A 46 -0.59 -9.25 4.18
N TYR A 47 -0.96 -8.49 5.21
CA TYR A 47 -0.27 -8.52 6.49
C TYR A 47 -0.92 -9.55 7.41
N GLU A 48 -0.19 -10.60 7.77
CA GLU A 48 -0.61 -11.59 8.76
C GLU A 48 0.11 -11.31 10.09
N PRO A 49 -0.58 -10.75 11.10
CA PRO A 49 0.06 -10.33 12.35
C PRO A 49 0.42 -11.53 13.25
N PRO A 50 1.38 -11.35 14.19
CA PRO A 50 1.73 -12.38 15.17
C PRO A 50 0.70 -12.56 16.28
N ASP A 51 -0.20 -11.59 16.46
CA ASP A 51 -1.21 -11.55 17.50
C ASP A 51 -2.50 -10.89 16.98
N GLN A 52 -3.59 -11.04 17.74
CA GLN A 52 -4.89 -10.44 17.41
C GLN A 52 -4.96 -8.93 17.76
N ARG A 53 -3.83 -8.27 18.04
CA ARG A 53 -3.88 -6.84 18.37
C ARG A 53 -4.29 -6.05 17.14
N ARG A 54 -5.20 -5.10 17.33
CA ARG A 54 -5.65 -4.21 16.25
C ARG A 54 -4.45 -3.44 15.69
N ARG A 55 -4.15 -3.68 14.43
CA ARG A 55 -3.11 -2.99 13.65
C ARG A 55 -3.73 -2.55 12.34
N ASP A 56 -3.39 -1.36 11.90
CA ASP A 56 -3.82 -0.84 10.60
C ASP A 56 -2.78 -1.24 9.54
N PRO A 57 -3.16 -2.03 8.51
CA PRO A 57 -2.27 -2.37 7.39
C PRO A 57 -1.71 -1.15 6.67
N ALA A 58 -2.45 -0.03 6.61
CA ALA A 58 -2.00 1.20 5.96
C ALA A 58 -0.78 1.81 6.65
N ASN A 59 -0.65 1.62 7.97
CA ASN A 59 0.54 2.06 8.70
C ASN A 59 1.82 1.31 8.28
N LEU A 60 1.69 0.15 7.64
CA LEU A 60 2.81 -0.62 7.09
C LEU A 60 3.18 -0.21 5.67
N TYR A 61 2.56 0.83 5.10
CA TYR A 61 2.86 1.30 3.75
C TYR A 61 4.36 1.48 3.46
N PRO A 62 5.19 2.06 4.37
CA PRO A 62 6.64 2.13 4.11
C PRO A 62 7.32 0.77 3.99
N SER A 63 6.80 -0.26 4.67
CA SER A 63 7.27 -1.64 4.51
C SER A 63 6.84 -2.21 3.16
N TRP A 64 5.59 -1.96 2.76
CA TRP A 64 5.06 -2.42 1.47
C TRP A 64 5.78 -1.80 0.28
N LYS A 65 6.07 -0.49 0.34
CA LYS A 65 6.87 0.18 -0.70
C LYS A 65 8.25 -0.48 -0.85
N ALA A 66 8.92 -0.77 0.26
CA ALA A 66 10.22 -1.46 0.22
C ALA A 66 10.13 -2.87 -0.40
N VAL A 67 9.04 -3.59 -0.14
CA VAL A 67 8.80 -4.92 -0.73
C VAL A 67 8.55 -4.82 -2.23
N VAL A 68 7.70 -3.89 -2.67
CA VAL A 68 7.40 -3.65 -4.10
C VAL A 68 8.66 -3.23 -4.86
N ASP A 69 9.46 -2.31 -4.31
CA ASP A 69 10.76 -1.93 -4.86
C ASP A 69 11.66 -3.16 -5.09
N GLY A 70 11.64 -4.12 -4.15
CA GLY A 70 12.42 -5.36 -4.27
C GLY A 70 11.92 -6.26 -5.41
N VAL A 71 10.62 -6.27 -5.69
CA VAL A 71 10.04 -7.00 -6.83
C VAL A 71 10.45 -6.37 -8.16
N VAL A 72 10.47 -5.04 -8.24
CA VAL A 72 11.00 -4.30 -9.40
C VAL A 72 12.50 -4.60 -9.59
N ASP A 73 13.30 -4.56 -8.53
CA ASP A 73 14.73 -4.92 -8.58
C ASP A 73 14.98 -6.39 -9.00
N ALA A 74 14.00 -7.27 -8.80
CA ALA A 74 14.06 -8.64 -9.27
C ALA A 74 13.84 -8.78 -10.78
N GLY A 75 13.34 -7.74 -11.45
CA GLY A 75 13.05 -7.71 -12.88
C GLY A 75 11.68 -8.27 -13.26
N VAL A 76 10.76 -8.40 -12.30
CA VAL A 76 9.38 -8.85 -12.58
C VAL A 76 8.54 -7.75 -13.21
N LEU A 77 8.77 -6.49 -12.81
CA LEU A 77 8.12 -5.32 -13.41
C LEU A 77 9.18 -4.30 -13.85
N PRO A 78 8.91 -3.52 -14.91
CA PRO A 78 9.79 -2.42 -15.33
C PRO A 78 9.88 -1.30 -14.28
N ASP A 79 8.75 -0.96 -13.64
CA ASP A 79 8.64 0.07 -12.61
C ASP A 79 7.44 -0.22 -11.70
N ASP A 80 7.31 0.47 -10.57
CA ASP A 80 6.15 0.38 -9.65
C ASP A 80 5.07 1.44 -9.91
N ASP A 81 5.15 2.15 -11.04
CA ASP A 81 4.19 3.18 -11.40
C ASP A 81 2.81 2.59 -11.78
N ALA A 82 1.81 3.46 -11.83
CA ALA A 82 0.44 3.07 -12.19
C ALA A 82 0.28 2.54 -13.64
N LYS A 83 1.35 2.55 -14.45
CA LYS A 83 1.33 2.00 -15.81
C LYS A 83 1.72 0.54 -15.85
N HIS A 84 2.50 0.07 -14.88
CA HIS A 84 3.00 -1.30 -14.80
C HIS A 84 2.42 -2.06 -13.59
N LEU A 85 1.86 -1.34 -12.60
CA LEU A 85 1.37 -1.92 -11.35
C LEU A 85 0.02 -1.34 -10.93
N ASP A 86 -0.96 -2.22 -10.67
CA ASP A 86 -2.15 -1.92 -9.86
C ASP A 86 -1.95 -2.41 -8.42
N GLY A 87 -2.14 -1.51 -7.45
CA GLY A 87 -1.94 -1.77 -6.03
C GLY A 87 -0.70 -1.08 -5.43
N PRO A 88 -0.11 -1.62 -4.35
CA PRO A 88 -0.47 -2.85 -3.64
C PRO A 88 -1.78 -2.70 -2.85
N HIS A 89 -2.74 -3.59 -3.09
CA HIS A 89 -3.97 -3.63 -2.30
C HIS A 89 -3.69 -4.23 -0.93
N MET A 90 -3.60 -3.37 0.08
CA MET A 90 -3.29 -3.76 1.46
C MET A 90 -4.49 -4.43 2.13
N LYS A 91 -4.30 -5.66 2.62
CA LYS A 91 -5.30 -6.42 3.38
C LYS A 91 -4.71 -6.89 4.71
N LEU A 92 -5.56 -7.03 5.72
CA LEU A 92 -5.22 -7.74 6.95
C LEU A 92 -5.59 -9.21 6.77
N GLY A 93 -4.65 -10.11 7.03
CA GLY A 93 -4.86 -11.55 6.99
C GLY A 93 -5.04 -12.14 8.39
N GLU A 94 -5.07 -13.48 8.44
CA GLU A 94 -5.16 -14.26 9.67
C GLU A 94 -3.89 -14.12 10.54
N VAL A 95 -4.00 -14.50 11.81
CA VAL A 95 -2.85 -14.52 12.72
C VAL A 95 -1.89 -15.63 12.30
N HIS A 96 -0.62 -15.28 12.14
CA HIS A 96 0.46 -16.22 11.83
C HIS A 96 1.56 -16.12 12.90
N PRO A 97 1.98 -17.23 13.54
CA PRO A 97 3.08 -17.21 14.50
C PRO A 97 4.33 -16.50 13.94
N GLY A 98 4.83 -15.49 14.66
CA GLY A 98 5.98 -14.68 14.24
C GLY A 98 5.67 -13.53 13.25
N GLY A 99 4.47 -13.50 12.68
CA GLY A 99 3.99 -12.51 11.73
C GLY A 99 4.70 -12.54 10.38
N ARG A 100 3.96 -12.36 9.28
CA ARG A 100 4.54 -12.34 7.94
C ARG A 100 3.85 -11.34 7.02
N LEU A 101 4.59 -10.96 5.97
CA LEU A 101 4.07 -10.24 4.82
C LEU A 101 3.92 -11.25 3.69
N VAL A 102 2.73 -11.34 3.12
CA VAL A 102 2.45 -12.19 1.96
C VAL A 102 2.11 -11.28 0.79
N LEU A 103 2.79 -11.48 -0.33
CA LEU A 103 2.55 -10.75 -1.57
C LEU A 103 1.98 -11.72 -2.60
N TYR A 104 0.82 -11.40 -3.13
CA TYR A 104 0.22 -12.07 -4.28
C TYR A 104 0.44 -11.19 -5.50
N ILE A 105 1.03 -11.77 -6.55
CA ILE A 105 1.29 -11.10 -7.83
C ILE A 105 0.46 -11.83 -8.88
N HIS A 106 -0.41 -11.10 -9.56
CA HIS A 106 -1.21 -11.62 -10.66
C HIS A 106 -0.89 -10.83 -11.91
N GLU A 107 -0.51 -11.53 -12.98
CA GLU A 107 -0.44 -10.91 -14.30
C GLU A 107 -1.84 -10.44 -14.72
N ARG A 108 -1.89 -9.22 -15.25
CA ARG A 108 -3.09 -8.66 -15.83
C ARG A 108 -2.75 -8.22 -17.25
N PRO A 109 -3.61 -8.45 -18.24
CA PRO A 109 -3.43 -7.78 -19.52
C PRO A 109 -3.43 -6.28 -19.24
N ALA A 110 -2.48 -5.54 -19.82
CA ALA A 110 -2.45 -4.09 -19.76
C ALA A 110 -3.81 -3.59 -20.23
N THR A 111 -4.68 -3.23 -19.29
CA THR A 111 -6.00 -2.72 -19.63
C THR A 111 -5.73 -1.41 -20.36
N PRO A 112 -6.19 -1.23 -21.61
CA PRO A 112 -6.06 0.08 -22.25
C PRO A 112 -6.72 1.07 -21.31
N ALA A 113 -5.93 2.03 -20.84
CA ALA A 113 -6.33 3.00 -19.82
C ALA A 113 -7.78 3.42 -20.08
N PRO A 114 -8.69 3.33 -19.07
CA PRO A 114 -10.06 3.75 -19.28
C PRO A 114 -10.02 5.16 -19.86
N ALA A 115 -10.60 5.34 -21.06
CA ALA A 115 -10.68 6.62 -21.75
C ALA A 115 -10.94 7.73 -20.72
N PRO A 116 -10.21 8.86 -20.75
CA PRO A 116 -10.19 9.82 -19.65
C PRO A 116 -11.63 10.12 -19.25
N ARG A 117 -12.04 9.62 -18.08
CA ARG A 117 -13.32 10.00 -17.50
C ARG A 117 -13.21 11.50 -17.32
N ARG A 118 -13.94 12.23 -18.17
CA ARG A 118 -14.09 13.69 -18.13
C ARG A 118 -14.21 14.08 -16.66
N ALA A 119 -13.21 14.79 -16.14
CA ALA A 119 -13.20 15.22 -14.76
C ALA A 119 -14.52 15.96 -14.50
N ARG A 120 -15.40 15.37 -13.68
CA ARG A 120 -16.44 16.15 -13.03
C ARG A 120 -15.72 16.85 -11.87
N PRO A 121 -15.56 18.18 -11.86
CA PRO A 121 -15.09 18.85 -10.67
C PRO A 121 -16.20 18.70 -9.62
N GLY A 122 -15.93 17.95 -8.56
CA GLY A 122 -16.96 17.59 -7.59
C GLY A 122 -16.38 16.95 -6.35
N PHE A 123 -15.46 17.65 -5.68
CA PHE A 123 -15.25 17.42 -4.26
C PHE A 123 -16.15 18.38 -3.50
N THR A 124 -17.30 17.92 -3.02
CA THR A 124 -18.20 18.72 -2.17
C THR A 124 -18.17 18.14 -0.76
N LEU A 125 -17.44 18.82 0.13
CA LEU A 125 -17.57 18.64 1.58
C LEU A 125 -18.56 19.69 2.10
N THR A 126 -19.86 19.38 2.13
CA THR A 126 -20.86 20.27 2.74
C THR A 126 -21.02 19.96 4.22
N LYS A 127 -20.41 20.77 5.09
CA LYS A 127 -20.92 20.93 6.45
C LYS A 127 -22.27 21.66 6.35
N LYS A 128 -23.38 20.99 6.67
CA LYS A 128 -24.64 21.65 7.00
C LYS A 128 -24.58 22.12 8.46
N PRO A 129 -24.64 23.43 8.77
CA PRO A 129 -25.10 23.87 10.08
C PRO A 129 -26.64 23.80 10.10
N ILE A 130 -27.18 23.23 11.17
CA ILE A 130 -28.60 23.15 11.49
C ILE A 130 -29.11 24.59 11.78
N PRO A 131 -30.27 25.03 11.26
CA PRO A 131 -30.80 26.36 11.54
C PRO A 131 -31.39 26.41 12.95
N HIS A 132 -30.89 27.32 13.77
CA HIS A 132 -31.63 27.80 14.95
C HIS A 132 -32.21 29.17 14.61
N GLY A 133 -33.52 29.20 14.36
CA GLY A 133 -34.27 30.42 14.10
C GLY A 133 -34.63 31.17 15.39
N GLY A 134 -34.28 32.46 15.41
CA GLY A 134 -35.02 33.61 15.98
C GLY A 134 -35.39 33.65 17.48
N PRO A 135 -35.98 34.77 17.97
CA PRO A 135 -36.30 36.01 17.26
C PRO A 135 -35.71 37.28 17.89
N ALA A 136 -35.95 38.38 17.17
CA ALA A 136 -35.65 39.77 17.45
C ALA A 136 -35.92 40.26 18.88
N ARG A 137 -35.19 41.31 19.29
CA ARG A 137 -35.78 42.45 19.99
C ARG A 137 -35.01 43.73 19.71
N ALA A 138 -35.76 44.72 19.26
CA ALA A 138 -35.39 46.11 19.12
C ALA A 138 -35.05 46.74 20.48
N ARG A 139 -34.12 47.69 20.47
CA ARG A 139 -34.19 48.99 21.17
C ARG A 139 -33.07 49.89 20.68
#